data_AF-A0A2S6RKH8-F1
#
_entry.id   AF-A0A2S6RKH8-F1
#
_cell.length_a   1.000
_cell.length_b   1.000
_cell.length_c   1.000
_cell.angle_alpha   90.00
_cell.angle_beta   90.00
_cell.angle_gamma   90.00
#
_symmetry.space_group_name_H-M   'P 1'
#
loop_
_entity.id
_entity.type
_entity.pdbx_description
1 polymer ?
#
loop_
_entity_poly.entity_id
_entity_poly.type
_entity_poly.pdbx_seq_one_letter_code
_entity_poly.pdbx_strand_id
1 'polypeptide(L)'
;MKRFVTLTSEEMNENQQAVWEEIQSGPRGASPHGPFMAWLQSPTLADRAQKLGEYLRFHAQMDKRLAELAILTVARHWTAQFEWFAHKKFALEAGLARHVIDSIQNHERPNFANDDEAAVYDFSVE
;
A
#
# COMPACT_ATOMS: atom_id res chain seq x y z
N MET A 1 -9.59 8.57 -18.27
CA MET A 1 -8.86 7.85 -19.34
C MET A 1 -7.84 6.94 -18.67
N LYS A 2 -7.73 5.66 -19.05
CA LYS A 2 -6.72 4.76 -18.45
C LYS A 2 -5.36 5.01 -19.13
N ARG A 3 -4.32 5.26 -18.33
CA ARG A 3 -2.95 5.51 -18.85
C ARG A 3 -2.28 4.24 -19.38
N PHE A 4 -2.63 3.08 -18.85
CA PHE A 4 -2.11 1.78 -19.26
C PHE A 4 -3.22 0.85 -19.71
N VAL A 5 -2.87 -0.06 -20.62
CA VAL A 5 -3.70 -1.20 -21.00
C VAL A 5 -3.81 -2.12 -19.78
N THR A 6 -5.04 -2.50 -19.44
CA THR A 6 -5.28 -3.56 -18.46
C THR A 6 -5.17 -4.87 -19.23
N LEU A 7 -4.09 -5.63 -19.00
CA LEU A 7 -3.90 -6.94 -19.61
C LEU A 7 -4.94 -7.91 -19.04
N THR A 8 -5.66 -8.62 -19.91
CA THR A 8 -6.39 -9.83 -19.49
C THR A 8 -5.44 -11.01 -19.39
N SER A 9 -5.85 -12.09 -18.72
CA SER A 9 -5.03 -13.29 -18.61
C SER A 9 -4.65 -13.88 -19.97
N GLU A 10 -5.51 -13.74 -20.98
CA GLU A 10 -5.25 -14.20 -22.34
C GLU A 10 -4.23 -13.34 -23.10
N GLU A 11 -4.03 -12.09 -22.68
CA GLU A 11 -3.08 -11.15 -23.29
C GLU A 11 -1.69 -11.22 -22.65
N MET A 12 -1.57 -11.87 -21.48
CA MET A 12 -0.30 -12.01 -20.76
C MET A 12 0.60 -13.05 -21.45
N ASN A 13 1.88 -12.71 -21.58
CA ASN A 13 2.89 -13.73 -21.88
C ASN A 13 3.18 -14.60 -20.65
N GLU A 14 3.92 -15.70 -20.85
CA GLU A 14 4.23 -16.68 -19.79
C GLU A 14 4.86 -16.04 -18.53
N ASN A 15 5.76 -15.07 -18.70
CA ASN A 15 6.42 -14.40 -17.57
C ASN A 15 5.46 -13.47 -16.81
N GLN A 16 4.57 -12.77 -17.53
CA GLN A 16 3.54 -11.93 -16.92
C GLN A 16 2.53 -12.78 -16.15
N GLN A 17 2.10 -13.88 -16.75
CA GLN A 17 1.15 -14.82 -16.16
C GLN A 17 1.72 -15.42 -14.87
N ALA A 18 2.97 -15.90 -14.89
CA ALA A 18 3.61 -16.47 -13.70
C ALA A 18 3.69 -15.47 -12.53
N VAL A 19 4.09 -14.21 -12.79
CA VAL A 19 4.15 -13.18 -11.75
C VAL A 19 2.74 -12.82 -11.25
N TRP A 20 1.75 -12.77 -12.15
CA TRP A 20 0.38 -12.46 -11.77
C TRP A 20 -0.24 -13.54 -10.88
N GLU A 21 -0.03 -14.82 -11.20
CA GLU A 21 -0.46 -15.95 -10.39
C GLU A 21 0.18 -15.94 -9.00
N GLU A 22 1.49 -15.62 -8.92
CA GLU A 22 2.18 -15.48 -7.64
C GLU A 22 1.53 -14.41 -6.76
N ILE A 23 1.27 -13.21 -7.32
CA ILE A 23 0.61 -12.11 -6.58
C ILE A 23 -0.79 -12.53 -6.10
N GLN A 24 -1.58 -13.22 -6.93
CA GLN A 24 -2.93 -13.65 -6.58
C GLN A 24 -2.95 -14.74 -5.50
N SER A 25 -1.95 -15.62 -5.50
CA SER A 25 -1.82 -16.70 -4.51
C SER A 25 -1.28 -16.22 -3.16
N GLY A 26 -0.66 -15.04 -3.13
CA GLY A 26 -0.05 -14.45 -1.95
C GLY A 26 -1.05 -13.86 -0.94
N PRO A 27 -0.55 -13.26 0.15
CA PRO A 27 -1.36 -12.71 1.25
C PRO A 27 -2.24 -11.51 0.86
N ARG A 28 -2.09 -11.01 -0.38
CA ARG A 28 -2.91 -9.93 -0.96
C ARG A 28 -4.29 -10.41 -1.42
N GLY A 29 -4.45 -11.72 -1.61
CA GLY A 29 -5.68 -12.35 -2.10
C GLY A 29 -5.84 -12.25 -3.62
N ALA A 30 -6.91 -12.89 -4.12
CA ALA A 30 -7.12 -13.20 -5.53
C ALA A 30 -7.36 -11.99 -6.46
N SER A 31 -7.69 -10.81 -5.92
CA SER A 31 -7.97 -9.59 -6.71
C SER A 31 -7.04 -8.44 -6.30
N PRO A 32 -5.73 -8.55 -6.53
CA PRO A 32 -4.79 -7.51 -6.15
C PRO A 32 -5.04 -6.26 -7.01
N HIS A 33 -5.47 -5.18 -6.37
CA HIS A 33 -5.65 -3.86 -7.00
C HIS A 33 -4.38 -3.02 -6.86
N GLY A 34 -4.27 -1.95 -7.64
CA GLY A 34 -3.19 -0.97 -7.51
C GLY A 34 -2.16 -1.06 -8.64
N PRO A 35 -0.86 -0.93 -8.36
CA PRO A 35 0.15 -0.71 -9.39
C PRO A 35 0.50 -1.98 -10.19
N PHE A 36 0.07 -3.17 -9.77
CA PHE A 36 0.51 -4.45 -10.33
C PHE A 36 0.30 -4.55 -11.84
N MET A 37 -0.87 -4.15 -12.36
CA MET A 37 -1.12 -4.17 -13.82
C MET A 37 -0.19 -3.24 -14.60
N ALA A 38 0.21 -2.11 -14.02
CA ALA A 38 1.20 -1.23 -14.64
C ALA A 38 2.61 -1.85 -14.57
N TRP A 39 2.96 -2.48 -13.44
CA TRP A 39 4.25 -3.15 -13.28
C TRP A 39 4.40 -4.39 -14.16
N LEU A 40 3.32 -5.11 -14.47
CA LEU A 40 3.37 -6.30 -15.35
C LEU A 40 3.86 -6.00 -16.77
N GLN A 41 3.89 -4.74 -17.19
CA GLN A 41 4.59 -4.33 -18.42
C GLN A 41 6.11 -4.61 -18.34
N SER A 42 6.66 -4.78 -17.14
CA SER A 42 8.01 -5.23 -16.82
C SER A 42 7.96 -6.34 -15.75
N PRO A 43 7.83 -7.62 -16.13
CA PRO A 43 7.59 -8.72 -15.18
C PRO A 43 8.66 -8.84 -14.10
N THR A 44 9.94 -8.67 -14.43
CA THR A 44 11.04 -8.70 -13.46
C THR A 44 10.92 -7.59 -12.42
N LEU A 45 10.45 -6.40 -12.81
CA LEU A 45 10.18 -5.33 -11.85
C LEU A 45 8.97 -5.68 -10.99
N ALA A 46 7.87 -6.14 -11.59
CA ALA A 46 6.66 -6.53 -10.87
C ALA A 46 6.94 -7.57 -9.79
N ASP A 47 7.72 -8.60 -10.12
CA ASP A 47 8.11 -9.66 -9.20
C ASP A 47 8.91 -9.12 -8.00
N ARG A 48 9.93 -8.29 -8.25
CA ARG A 48 10.76 -7.74 -7.17
C ARG A 48 9.98 -6.77 -6.28
N ALA A 49 9.18 -5.89 -6.91
CA ALA A 49 8.42 -4.88 -6.21
C ALA A 49 7.30 -5.50 -5.36
N GLN A 50 6.60 -6.52 -5.89
CA GLN A 50 5.53 -7.19 -5.15
C GLN A 50 6.09 -7.94 -3.93
N LYS A 51 7.24 -8.64 -4.06
CA LYS A 51 7.94 -9.34 -2.98
C LYS A 51 8.42 -8.40 -1.88
N LEU A 52 9.02 -7.26 -2.25
CA LEU A 52 9.40 -6.24 -1.28
C LEU A 52 8.18 -5.73 -0.52
N GLY A 53 7.11 -5.38 -1.24
CA GLY A 53 5.88 -4.91 -0.62
C GLY A 53 5.19 -5.99 0.22
N GLU A 54 5.34 -7.27 -0.12
CA GLU A 54 4.77 -8.39 0.63
C GLU A 54 5.48 -8.53 1.97
N TYR A 55 6.82 -8.59 1.94
CA TYR A 55 7.64 -8.61 3.12
C TYR A 55 7.30 -7.46 4.07
N LEU A 56 7.30 -6.22 3.57
CA LEU A 56 7.03 -5.04 4.40
C LEU A 56 5.63 -5.03 5.01
N ARG A 57 4.62 -5.57 4.31
CA ARG A 57 3.22 -5.51 4.79
C ARG A 57 2.82 -6.68 5.68
N PHE A 58 3.44 -7.85 5.52
CA PHE A 58 2.95 -9.08 6.16
C PHE A 58 4.01 -9.80 6.99
N HIS A 59 5.30 -9.47 6.83
CA HIS A 59 6.40 -10.20 7.47
C HIS A 59 7.34 -9.32 8.31
N ALA A 60 7.34 -8.00 8.09
CA ALA A 60 8.12 -7.07 8.90
C ALA A 60 7.63 -7.05 10.36
N GLN A 61 8.56 -6.93 11.30
CA GLN A 61 8.26 -6.84 12.74
C GLN A 61 7.84 -5.42 13.12
N MET A 62 6.66 -5.02 12.67
CA MET A 62 6.08 -3.71 12.94
C MET A 62 4.59 -3.86 13.25
N ASP A 63 4.11 -3.12 14.25
CA ASP A 63 2.67 -3.06 14.54
C ASP A 63 1.94 -2.55 13.27
N LYS A 64 0.88 -3.27 12.87
CA LYS A 64 0.10 -2.94 11.68
C LYS A 64 -0.46 -1.52 11.75
N ARG A 65 -0.88 -1.05 12.92
CA ARG A 65 -1.37 0.33 13.13
C ARG A 65 -0.31 1.36 12.74
N LEU A 66 0.93 1.13 13.16
CA LEU A 66 2.06 2.01 12.85
C LEU A 66 2.43 1.93 11.36
N ALA A 67 2.39 0.74 10.77
CA ALA A 67 2.69 0.56 9.35
C ALA A 67 1.67 1.31 8.48
N GLU A 68 0.39 1.19 8.82
CA GLU A 68 -0.69 1.90 8.12
C GLU A 68 -0.64 3.42 8.37
N LEU A 69 -0.21 3.88 9.55
CA LEU A 69 0.04 5.30 9.81
C LEU A 69 1.13 5.87 8.88
N ALA A 70 2.26 5.18 8.75
CA ALA A 70 3.33 5.58 7.84
C ALA A 70 2.84 5.61 6.38
N ILE A 71 2.11 4.57 5.95
CA ILE A 71 1.55 4.49 4.59
C ILE A 71 0.58 5.65 4.32
N LEU A 72 -0.36 5.94 5.23
CA LEU A 72 -1.31 7.04 5.05
C LEU A 72 -0.62 8.39 5.02
N THR A 73 0.40 8.59 5.85
CA THR A 73 1.18 9.83 5.91
C THR A 73 1.88 10.09 4.57
N VAL A 74 2.61 9.09 4.05
CA VAL A 74 3.28 9.18 2.74
C VAL A 74 2.28 9.27 1.59
N ALA A 75 1.20 8.49 1.63
CA ALA A 75 0.15 8.53 0.62
C ALA A 75 -0.48 9.92 0.54
N ARG A 76 -0.69 10.58 1.68
CA ARG A 76 -1.20 11.95 1.69
C ARG A 76 -0.18 12.94 1.15
N HIS A 77 1.08 12.84 1.58
CA HIS A 77 2.16 13.72 1.12
C HIS A 77 2.23 13.77 -0.42
N TRP A 78 2.20 12.60 -1.07
CA TRP A 78 2.23 12.48 -2.53
C TRP A 78 0.86 12.61 -3.21
N THR A 79 -0.22 12.79 -2.44
CA THR A 79 -1.61 12.74 -2.95
C THR A 79 -1.89 11.44 -3.72
N ALA A 80 -1.35 10.32 -3.25
CA ALA A 80 -1.55 8.99 -3.81
C ALA A 80 -2.95 8.46 -3.47
N GLN A 81 -3.95 8.84 -4.28
CA GLN A 81 -5.37 8.58 -4.03
C GLN A 81 -5.71 7.10 -3.85
N PHE A 82 -5.10 6.21 -4.65
CA PHE A 82 -5.35 4.78 -4.53
C PHE A 82 -4.81 4.23 -3.21
N GLU A 83 -3.58 4.56 -2.87
CA GLU A 83 -2.96 4.13 -1.61
C GLU A 83 -3.78 4.64 -0.43
N TRP A 84 -4.16 5.92 -0.44
CA TRP A 84 -5.04 6.49 0.58
C TRP A 84 -6.37 5.72 0.72
N PHE A 85 -7.06 5.48 -0.40
CA PHE A 85 -8.34 4.77 -0.40
C PHE A 85 -8.22 3.35 0.16
N ALA A 86 -7.23 2.58 -0.31
CA ALA A 86 -7.04 1.20 0.11
C ALA A 86 -6.61 1.12 1.59
N HIS A 87 -5.63 1.92 1.98
CA HIS A 87 -5.00 1.84 3.29
C HIS A 87 -5.80 2.52 4.40
N LYS A 88 -6.69 3.47 4.09
CA LYS A 88 -7.61 4.04 5.10
C LYS A 88 -8.45 2.96 5.78
N LYS A 89 -8.93 1.97 5.02
CA LYS A 89 -9.67 0.84 5.57
C LYS A 89 -8.79 -0.01 6.50
N PHE A 90 -7.57 -0.35 6.07
CA PHE A 90 -6.66 -1.18 6.85
C PHE A 90 -6.16 -0.49 8.12
N ALA A 91 -5.94 0.83 8.07
CA ALA A 91 -5.58 1.64 9.24
C ALA A 91 -6.67 1.58 10.33
N LEU A 92 -7.93 1.75 9.93
CA LEU A 92 -9.08 1.66 10.85
C LEU A 92 -9.20 0.24 11.44
N GLU A 93 -9.06 -0.80 10.62
CA GLU A 93 -9.07 -2.20 11.07
C GLU A 93 -7.90 -2.54 12.00
N ALA A 94 -6.76 -1.87 11.83
CA ALA A 94 -5.58 -2.00 12.70
C ALA A 94 -5.69 -1.17 13.99
N GLY A 95 -6.77 -0.40 14.17
CA GLY A 95 -7.03 0.36 15.40
C GLY A 95 -6.45 1.78 15.40
N LEU A 96 -6.00 2.31 14.26
CA LEU A 96 -5.61 3.72 14.18
C LEU A 96 -6.85 4.60 14.37
N ALA A 97 -6.75 5.58 15.28
CA ALA A 97 -7.88 6.42 15.62
C ALA A 97 -8.36 7.26 14.42
N ARG A 98 -9.68 7.39 14.25
CA ARG A 98 -10.26 8.11 13.11
C ARG A 98 -9.79 9.56 13.03
N HIS A 99 -9.66 10.25 14.17
CA HIS A 99 -9.19 11.64 14.19
C HIS A 99 -7.76 11.77 13.68
N VAL A 100 -6.90 10.77 13.89
CA VAL A 100 -5.54 10.75 13.32
C VAL A 100 -5.59 10.73 11.80
N ILE A 101 -6.39 9.83 11.24
CA ILE A 101 -6.59 9.72 9.78
C ILE A 101 -7.16 11.02 9.21
N ASP A 102 -8.14 11.62 9.88
CA ASP A 102 -8.78 12.85 9.41
C ASP A 102 -7.82 14.05 9.47
N SER A 103 -6.99 14.17 10.51
CA SER A 103 -5.93 15.19 10.58
C SER A 103 -4.92 15.03 9.44
N ILE A 104 -4.42 13.81 9.18
CA ILE A 104 -3.55 13.55 8.04
C ILE A 104 -4.25 13.95 6.74
N GLN A 105 -5.54 13.60 6.57
CA GLN A 105 -6.31 13.96 5.38
C GLN A 105 -6.32 15.47 5.10
N ASN A 106 -6.35 16.27 6.17
CA ASN A 106 -6.38 17.72 6.13
C ASN A 106 -4.99 18.37 6.10
N HIS A 107 -3.91 17.58 5.99
CA HIS A 107 -2.52 18.04 6.09
C HIS A 107 -2.21 18.72 7.44
N GLU A 108 -2.84 18.23 8.51
CA GLU A 108 -2.63 18.68 9.87
C GLU A 108 -1.85 17.62 10.65
N ARG A 109 -0.97 18.07 11.57
CA ARG A 109 -0.33 17.15 12.50
C ARG A 109 -1.38 16.61 13.46
N PRO A 110 -1.58 15.28 13.56
CA PRO A 110 -2.52 14.72 14.51
C PRO A 110 -2.13 15.00 15.97
N ASN A 111 -3.14 15.10 16.83
CA ASN A 111 -2.93 14.99 18.26
C ASN A 111 -2.89 13.51 18.66
N PHE A 112 -1.68 12.97 18.79
CA PHE A 112 -1.45 11.56 19.12
C PHE A 112 -1.64 11.31 20.62
N ALA A 113 -2.32 10.19 20.94
CA ALA A 113 -2.40 9.70 22.32
C ALA A 113 -1.23 8.76 22.66
N ASN A 114 -0.60 8.16 21.64
CA ASN A 114 0.48 7.20 21.77
C ASN A 114 1.79 7.81 21.23
N ASP A 115 2.87 7.73 22.00
CA ASP A 115 4.17 8.29 21.61
C ASP A 115 4.79 7.55 20.40
N ASP A 116 4.45 6.27 20.20
CA ASP A 116 4.92 5.47 19.06
C ASP A 116 4.35 5.98 17.72
N GLU A 117 3.08 6.41 17.70
CA GLU A 117 2.44 7.04 16.54
C GLU A 117 3.08 8.38 16.22
N ALA A 118 3.34 9.19 17.24
CA ALA A 118 4.00 10.48 17.06
C ALA A 118 5.39 10.30 16.43
N ALA A 119 6.20 9.37 16.95
CA ALA A 119 7.53 9.09 16.42
C ALA A 119 7.50 8.60 14.96
N VAL A 120 6.58 7.68 14.63
CA VAL A 120 6.44 7.17 13.26
C VAL A 120 5.96 8.25 12.30
N TYR A 121 5.00 9.09 12.71
CA TYR A 121 4.53 10.22 11.92
C TYR A 121 5.67 11.21 11.67
N ASP A 122 6.37 11.65 12.73
CA ASP A 122 7.43 12.64 12.63
C ASP A 122 8.59 12.13 11.73
N PHE A 123 8.95 10.85 11.81
CA PHE A 123 9.90 10.22 10.86
C PHE A 123 9.38 10.16 9.42
N SER A 124 8.08 9.93 9.23
CA SER A 124 7.48 9.79 7.89
C SER A 124 7.34 11.14 7.14
N VAL A 125 7.51 12.27 7.84
CA VAL A 125 7.37 13.63 7.28
C VAL A 125 8.68 14.42 7.26
N GLU A 126 9.81 13.81 7.63
CA GLU A 126 11.16 14.41 7.56
C GLU A 126 11.59 14.75 6.12
#